data_AF-A0A7V2SKE3-F1
#
_entry.id   AF-A0A7V2SKE3-F1
#
_cell.length_a   1.000
_cell.length_b   1.000
_cell.length_c   1.000
_cell.angle_alpha   90.00
_cell.angle_beta   90.00
_cell.angle_gamma   90.00
#
_symmetry.space_group_name_H-M   'P 1'
#
loop_
_entity.id
_entity.type
_entity.pdbx_description
1 polymer ?
#
loop_
_entity_poly.entity_id
_entity_poly.type
_entity_poly.pdbx_seq_one_letter_code
_entity_poly.pdbx_strand_id
1 'polypeptide(L)'
;MLAKWRLVIAAIFSLTVLPVLTLSAQTAGDRIVAADFKGDSIELISVLQVVNSNNSKVAIDVPSDTTGQKVRMNLQAISPATPHRWAVFTLTNPDLVGHNFVLQIPRQGFIKSGLIWPRPNATRIISVSASTGIKPVLINSRTAQNYALSIEPGRTVSFAIELSPLELQQALLWHRDAYEVQAGQQAFFNGVVLGIAFLLGVAILSLFAVRQMAVFPAASLFAWSLIGFLLLNDGFLSLVTSQAVEMVWGPTIRGVVEAMMLVGLSVTALAFLQLPKNAPMAAIIFWIATATGIGLAGFSFIDPLMASGLARIGFAIAAVLALFTALML
;
A
#
# COMPACT_ATOMS: atom_id res chain seq x y z
N MET A 1 -8.46 -19.33 41.10
CA MET A 1 -7.99 -19.67 39.73
C MET A 1 -7.99 -18.48 38.76
N LEU A 2 -8.88 -17.48 38.92
CA LEU A 2 -8.97 -16.29 38.05
C LEU A 2 -7.80 -15.27 38.16
N ALA A 3 -6.96 -15.34 39.19
CA ALA A 3 -5.82 -14.42 39.36
C ALA A 3 -4.58 -14.83 38.53
N LYS A 4 -4.41 -16.12 38.18
CA LYS A 4 -3.24 -16.61 37.44
C LYS A 4 -3.27 -16.26 35.95
N TRP A 5 -4.47 -16.05 35.38
CA TRP A 5 -4.63 -15.74 33.95
C TRP A 5 -4.34 -14.27 33.60
N ARG A 6 -4.51 -13.34 34.54
CA ARG A 6 -4.18 -11.91 34.32
C ARG A 6 -2.66 -11.68 34.18
N LEU A 7 -1.85 -12.51 34.84
CA LEU A 7 -0.38 -12.48 34.74
C LEU A 7 0.15 -13.06 33.42
N VAL A 8 -0.55 -14.05 32.84
CA VAL A 8 -0.16 -14.62 31.54
C VAL A 8 -0.47 -13.66 30.39
N ILE A 9 -1.56 -12.91 30.46
CA ILE A 9 -1.92 -11.89 29.45
C ILE A 9 -1.00 -10.66 29.56
N ALA A 10 -0.57 -10.28 30.77
CA ALA A 10 0.43 -9.23 30.98
C ALA A 10 1.85 -9.65 30.52
N ALA A 11 2.21 -10.93 30.65
CA ALA A 11 3.51 -11.44 30.21
C ALA A 11 3.64 -11.51 28.67
N ILE A 12 2.53 -11.71 27.94
CA ILE A 12 2.53 -11.75 26.46
C ILE A 12 2.60 -10.34 25.86
N PHE A 13 2.11 -9.32 26.56
CA PHE A 13 2.25 -7.91 26.15
C PHE A 13 3.60 -7.27 26.53
N SER A 14 4.39 -7.91 27.41
CA SER A 14 5.67 -7.41 27.90
C SER A 14 6.88 -7.83 27.04
N LEU A 15 6.67 -8.66 26.01
CA LEU A 15 7.75 -9.25 25.20
C LEU A 15 7.73 -8.78 23.74
N THR A 16 7.34 -7.54 23.48
CA THR A 16 7.65 -6.87 22.21
C THR A 16 8.92 -6.06 22.38
N VAL A 17 10.00 -6.76 22.08
CA VAL A 17 11.39 -6.32 21.89
C VAL A 17 11.46 -4.97 21.17
N LEU A 18 12.10 -4.00 21.82
CA LEU A 18 12.75 -2.85 21.19
C LEU A 18 14.00 -3.35 20.46
N PRO A 19 14.14 -3.21 19.14
CA PRO A 19 15.45 -3.11 18.54
C PRO A 19 15.84 -1.62 18.56
N VAL A 20 16.85 -1.30 19.36
CA VAL A 20 17.64 -0.08 19.18
C VAL A 20 18.33 -0.21 17.82
N LEU A 21 17.77 0.44 16.80
CA LEU A 21 18.45 0.65 15.53
C LEU A 21 19.52 1.71 15.76
N THR A 22 20.75 1.26 15.97
CA THR A 22 21.93 2.09 15.77
C THR A 22 21.99 2.47 14.29
N LEU A 23 21.52 3.68 13.94
CA LEU A 23 21.84 4.27 12.65
C LEU A 23 23.34 4.52 12.60
N SER A 24 24.07 3.58 12.01
CA SER A 24 25.37 3.88 11.43
C SER A 24 25.15 4.91 10.34
N ALA A 25 25.45 6.18 10.64
CA ALA A 25 25.55 7.24 9.65
C ALA A 25 26.70 6.87 8.71
N GLN A 26 26.37 6.22 7.59
CA GLN A 26 27.34 5.98 6.54
C GLN A 26 27.48 7.28 5.76
N THR A 27 28.67 7.86 5.87
CA THR A 27 29.09 9.10 5.21
C THR A 27 28.81 9.05 3.71
N ALA A 28 28.17 10.13 3.22
CA ALA A 28 27.88 10.39 1.82
C ALA A 28 29.18 10.48 1.02
N GLY A 29 29.55 9.36 0.39
CA GLY A 29 30.45 9.33 -0.76
C GLY A 29 29.63 9.42 -2.05
N ASP A 30 30.26 9.89 -3.11
CA ASP A 30 29.76 9.92 -4.49
C ASP A 30 29.31 8.50 -4.90
N ARG A 31 28.04 8.15 -4.69
CA ARG A 31 27.56 6.76 -4.74
C ARG A 31 26.94 6.45 -6.09
N ILE A 32 27.78 5.98 -6.99
CA ILE A 32 27.40 5.36 -8.25
C ILE A 32 26.95 3.92 -7.96
N VAL A 33 25.78 3.52 -8.45
CA VAL A 33 25.31 2.13 -8.37
C VAL A 33 25.70 1.42 -9.67
N ALA A 34 26.42 0.31 -9.55
CA ALA A 34 26.71 -0.53 -10.68
C ALA A 34 25.43 -1.28 -11.13
N ALA A 35 25.19 -1.32 -12.44
CA ALA A 35 24.02 -1.94 -13.04
C ALA A 35 24.05 -3.48 -12.93
N ASP A 36 25.22 -4.08 -12.66
CA ASP A 36 25.46 -5.52 -12.49
C ASP A 36 25.25 -6.02 -11.05
N PHE A 37 24.46 -5.30 -10.25
CA PHE A 37 24.29 -5.62 -8.83
C PHE A 37 23.77 -7.06 -8.64
N LYS A 38 24.35 -7.77 -7.67
CA LYS A 38 23.94 -9.15 -7.36
C LYS A 38 22.59 -9.16 -6.65
N GLY A 39 21.58 -9.77 -7.27
CA GLY A 39 20.25 -9.99 -6.71
C GLY A 39 19.13 -9.43 -7.59
N ASP A 40 17.88 -9.71 -7.20
CA ASP A 40 16.70 -9.31 -7.97
C ASP A 40 16.45 -7.80 -7.90
N SER A 41 16.76 -7.18 -6.77
CA SER A 41 16.65 -5.74 -6.54
C SER A 41 17.63 -5.18 -5.53
N ILE A 42 17.81 -3.86 -5.58
CA ILE A 42 18.59 -3.08 -4.61
C ILE A 42 17.78 -1.88 -4.10
N GLU A 43 17.97 -1.53 -2.82
CA GLU A 43 17.35 -0.36 -2.22
C GLU A 43 18.20 0.90 -2.47
N LEU A 44 17.60 1.91 -3.10
CA LEU A 44 18.27 3.15 -3.49
C LEU A 44 18.29 4.21 -2.39
N ILE A 45 17.53 4.06 -1.30
CA ILE A 45 17.36 5.12 -0.29
C ILE A 45 18.69 5.59 0.32
N SER A 46 19.66 4.68 0.46
CA SER A 46 20.98 4.95 1.02
C SER A 46 21.97 5.59 0.03
N VAL A 47 21.59 5.64 -1.25
CA VAL A 47 22.40 6.13 -2.38
C VAL A 47 21.81 7.41 -2.98
N LEU A 48 20.54 7.70 -2.72
CA LEU A 48 19.88 8.90 -3.23
C LEU A 48 20.49 10.18 -2.68
N GLN A 49 20.90 11.08 -3.57
CA GLN A 49 21.26 12.44 -3.25
C GLN A 49 20.04 13.35 -3.32
N VAL A 50 19.67 13.95 -2.20
CA VAL A 50 18.55 14.89 -2.13
C VAL A 50 19.03 16.31 -2.45
N VAL A 51 18.42 16.94 -3.45
CA VAL A 51 18.68 18.32 -3.85
C VAL A 51 17.40 19.14 -3.66
N ASN A 52 17.48 20.17 -2.81
CA ASN A 52 16.37 21.09 -2.57
C ASN A 52 16.66 22.42 -3.29
N SER A 53 15.65 22.99 -3.94
CA SER A 53 15.75 24.29 -4.59
C SER A 53 14.44 25.06 -4.52
N ASN A 54 14.54 26.38 -4.35
CA ASN A 54 13.39 27.28 -4.44
C ASN A 54 13.09 27.70 -5.88
N ASN A 55 14.01 27.43 -6.82
CA ASN A 55 13.85 27.75 -8.24
C ASN A 55 13.33 26.53 -9.00
N SER A 56 12.41 26.76 -9.93
CA SER A 56 11.85 25.72 -10.80
C SER A 56 12.85 25.16 -11.81
N LYS A 57 13.92 25.90 -12.12
CA LYS A 57 15.04 25.44 -12.94
C LYS A 57 16.27 25.27 -12.06
N VAL A 58 16.87 24.08 -12.10
CA VAL A 58 18.07 23.74 -11.31
C VAL A 58 19.05 23.05 -12.22
N ALA A 59 20.30 23.48 -12.22
CA ALA A 59 21.38 22.77 -12.88
C ALA A 59 22.22 22.06 -11.83
N ILE A 60 22.36 20.75 -11.93
CA ILE A 60 23.18 19.93 -11.04
C ILE A 60 24.32 19.29 -11.83
N ASP A 61 25.47 19.16 -11.20
CA ASP A 61 26.61 18.49 -11.80
C ASP A 61 26.56 17.01 -11.40
N VAL A 62 26.30 16.14 -12.37
CA VAL A 62 26.16 14.70 -12.17
C VAL A 62 27.30 13.94 -12.82
N PRO A 63 27.73 12.79 -12.28
CA PRO A 63 28.74 11.97 -12.92
C PRO A 63 28.26 11.52 -14.32
N SER A 64 29.16 11.68 -15.31
CA SER A 64 28.96 11.23 -16.70
C SER A 64 29.69 9.93 -16.99
N ASP A 65 30.66 9.56 -16.16
CA ASP A 65 31.46 8.35 -16.28
C ASP A 65 32.05 7.93 -14.92
N THR A 66 32.75 6.79 -14.91
CA THR A 66 33.46 6.29 -13.72
C THR A 66 34.78 7.01 -13.46
N THR A 67 35.20 7.93 -14.34
CA THR A 67 36.48 8.66 -14.22
C THR A 67 36.33 9.96 -13.43
N GLY A 68 35.09 10.32 -13.07
CA GLY A 68 34.76 11.51 -12.28
C GLY A 68 34.44 12.74 -13.14
N GLN A 69 34.28 12.56 -14.47
CA GLN A 69 33.84 13.64 -15.33
C GLN A 69 32.39 13.98 -15.01
N LYS A 70 32.12 15.26 -14.70
CA LYS A 70 30.78 15.73 -14.38
C LYS A 70 30.15 16.42 -15.59
N VAL A 71 28.89 16.10 -15.85
CA VAL A 71 28.05 16.76 -16.84
C VAL A 71 26.94 17.51 -16.12
N ARG A 72 26.61 18.69 -16.65
CA ARG A 72 25.55 19.52 -16.09
C ARG A 72 24.18 19.00 -16.56
N MET A 73 23.39 18.49 -15.63
CA MET A 73 22.01 18.07 -15.86
C MET A 73 21.07 19.22 -15.48
N ASN A 74 20.30 19.69 -16.46
CA ASN A 74 19.27 20.71 -16.25
C ASN A 74 17.96 20.04 -15.86
N LEU A 75 17.49 20.36 -14.66
CA LEU A 75 16.23 19.92 -14.08
C LEU A 75 15.19 21.03 -14.20
N GLN A 76 13.97 20.65 -14.56
CA GLN A 76 12.83 21.54 -14.63
C GLN A 76 11.69 20.95 -13.82
N ALA A 77 11.32 21.64 -12.75
CA ALA A 77 10.22 21.24 -11.87
C ALA A 77 8.88 21.43 -12.58
N ILE A 78 8.02 20.43 -12.44
CA ILE A 78 6.63 20.49 -12.90
C ILE A 78 5.73 20.96 -11.75
N SER A 79 6.11 20.67 -10.51
CA SER A 79 5.36 21.04 -9.33
C SER A 79 5.28 22.55 -9.14
N PRO A 80 4.11 23.12 -8.81
CA PRO A 80 4.00 24.52 -8.41
C PRO A 80 4.46 24.76 -6.96
N ALA A 81 4.63 23.70 -6.16
CA ALA A 81 4.95 23.81 -4.73
C ALA A 81 6.46 23.97 -4.49
N THR A 82 6.82 24.94 -3.64
CA THR A 82 8.19 25.17 -3.18
C THR A 82 8.36 24.73 -1.72
N PRO A 83 9.55 24.23 -1.30
CA PRO A 83 10.74 23.98 -2.10
C PRO A 83 10.60 22.76 -3.02
N HIS A 84 11.17 22.84 -4.23
CA HIS A 84 11.28 21.70 -5.15
C HIS A 84 12.35 20.74 -4.64
N ARG A 85 11.99 19.47 -4.53
CA ARG A 85 12.90 18.43 -4.05
C ARG A 85 13.18 17.43 -5.16
N TRP A 86 14.45 17.09 -5.31
CA TRP A 86 14.92 16.14 -6.30
C TRP A 86 15.69 15.04 -5.60
N ALA A 87 15.46 13.79 -5.99
CA ALA A 87 16.24 12.65 -5.58
C ALA A 87 17.04 12.17 -6.79
N VAL A 88 18.36 12.23 -6.70
CA VAL A 88 19.25 11.92 -7.81
C VAL A 88 20.05 10.68 -7.49
N PHE A 89 20.12 9.75 -8.43
CA PHE A 89 20.99 8.58 -8.35
C PHE A 89 21.64 8.33 -9.71
N THR A 90 22.82 7.74 -9.69
CA THR A 90 23.60 7.45 -10.89
C THR A 90 23.77 5.96 -11.04
N LEU A 91 23.47 5.45 -12.24
CA LEU A 91 23.65 4.06 -12.62
C LEU A 91 24.77 3.96 -13.66
N THR A 92 25.70 3.03 -13.45
CA THR A 92 26.76 2.73 -14.42
C THR A 92 26.63 1.30 -14.91
N ASN A 93 26.55 1.12 -16.23
CA ASN A 93 26.58 -0.20 -16.85
C ASN A 93 27.99 -0.52 -17.35
N PRO A 94 28.75 -1.41 -16.67
CA PRO A 94 30.07 -1.84 -17.12
C PRO A 94 30.01 -2.86 -18.27
N ASP A 95 28.85 -3.47 -18.52
CA ASP A 95 28.72 -4.57 -19.46
C ASP A 95 28.62 -4.09 -20.92
N LEU A 96 28.91 -5.02 -21.83
CA LEU A 96 28.76 -4.84 -23.28
C LEU A 96 27.31 -5.04 -23.76
N VAL A 97 26.39 -5.35 -22.85
CA VAL A 97 24.96 -5.54 -23.12
C VAL A 97 24.16 -4.51 -22.34
N GLY A 98 23.07 -4.02 -22.93
CA GLY A 98 22.19 -3.06 -22.28
C GLY A 98 21.31 -3.75 -21.23
N HIS A 99 21.05 -3.05 -20.13
CA HIS A 99 20.21 -3.55 -19.04
C HIS A 99 18.92 -2.74 -18.93
N ASN A 100 17.83 -3.45 -18.61
CA ASN A 100 16.53 -2.85 -18.36
C ASN A 100 16.16 -3.00 -16.89
N PHE A 101 15.73 -1.91 -16.28
CA PHE A 101 15.37 -1.87 -14.88
C PHE A 101 13.95 -1.35 -14.68
N VAL A 102 13.38 -1.68 -13.52
CA VAL A 102 12.15 -1.08 -13.03
C VAL A 102 12.45 -0.38 -11.72
N LEU A 103 12.37 0.94 -11.73
CA LEU A 103 12.36 1.73 -10.50
C LEU A 103 10.97 1.64 -9.88
N GLN A 104 10.86 0.88 -8.81
CA GLN A 104 9.64 0.72 -8.04
C GLN A 104 9.70 1.60 -6.80
N ILE A 105 8.74 2.52 -6.71
CA ILE A 105 8.52 3.33 -5.52
C ILE A 105 7.12 3.00 -5.01
N PRO A 106 7.01 2.23 -3.91
CA PRO A 106 5.73 1.88 -3.34
C PRO A 106 4.94 3.15 -3.03
N ARG A 107 3.68 3.17 -3.45
CA ARG A 107 2.77 4.15 -2.89
C ARG A 107 2.51 3.74 -1.44
N GLN A 108 2.13 4.68 -0.58
CA GLN A 108 1.88 4.33 0.82
C GLN A 108 0.70 3.34 0.89
N GLY A 109 1.03 2.08 1.18
CA GLY A 109 0.06 1.03 1.48
C GLY A 109 -0.45 1.12 2.92
N PHE A 110 -1.34 0.21 3.30
CA PHE A 110 -1.89 0.10 4.66
C PHE A 110 -0.80 -0.07 5.74
N ILE A 111 0.31 -0.70 5.37
CA ILE A 111 1.48 -0.86 6.23
C ILE A 111 2.18 0.50 6.29
N LYS A 112 2.15 1.14 7.47
CA LYS A 112 2.68 2.50 7.77
C LYS A 112 1.83 3.70 7.30
N SER A 113 0.58 3.52 6.86
CA SER A 113 -0.33 4.66 6.55
C SER A 113 -0.91 5.35 7.79
N GLY A 114 -0.61 4.87 9.00
CA GLY A 114 -1.28 5.25 10.24
C GLY A 114 -2.60 4.48 10.43
N LEU A 115 -2.87 4.05 11.66
CA LEU A 115 -4.09 3.29 12.03
C LEU A 115 -5.32 4.20 12.13
N ILE A 116 -5.13 5.44 12.60
CA ILE A 116 -6.21 6.37 12.94
C ILE A 116 -6.63 7.22 11.74
N TRP A 117 -5.65 7.78 11.01
CA TRP A 117 -5.90 8.58 9.82
C TRP A 117 -5.12 8.02 8.65
N PRO A 118 -5.76 7.23 7.75
CA PRO A 118 -5.09 6.71 6.59
C PRO A 118 -4.63 7.90 5.76
N ARG A 119 -3.33 8.02 5.53
CA ARG A 119 -2.83 9.03 4.58
C ARG A 119 -3.32 8.66 3.18
N PRO A 120 -3.71 9.64 2.35
CA PRO A 120 -4.14 9.37 1.00
C PRO A 120 -3.05 8.63 0.23
N ASN A 121 -3.46 7.85 -0.78
CA ASN A 121 -2.57 7.18 -1.73
C ASN A 121 -1.91 8.22 -2.65
N ALA A 122 -1.13 9.12 -2.05
CA ALA A 122 -0.56 10.29 -2.70
C ALA A 122 0.67 9.87 -3.50
N THR A 123 0.66 10.28 -4.76
CA THR A 123 1.80 10.22 -5.66
C THR A 123 2.97 10.98 -5.05
N ARG A 124 4.09 10.27 -4.84
CA ARG A 124 5.32 10.87 -4.29
C ARG A 124 6.26 11.34 -5.37
N ILE A 125 6.10 10.84 -6.59
CA ILE A 125 6.92 11.19 -7.73
C ILE A 125 6.09 12.00 -8.70
N ILE A 126 6.58 13.19 -9.00
CA ILE A 126 5.94 14.11 -9.93
C ILE A 126 6.46 13.83 -11.34
N SER A 127 7.78 13.69 -11.47
CA SER A 127 8.44 13.41 -12.74
C SER A 127 9.74 12.65 -12.52
N VAL A 128 10.20 11.95 -13.56
CA VAL A 128 11.53 11.31 -13.59
C VAL A 128 12.21 11.75 -14.87
N SER A 129 13.43 12.26 -14.75
CA SER A 129 14.27 12.73 -15.85
C SER A 129 15.58 11.94 -15.88
N ALA A 130 16.11 11.70 -17.07
CA ALA A 130 17.41 11.09 -17.27
C ALA A 130 18.39 12.12 -17.84
N SER A 131 19.66 12.06 -17.46
CA SER A 131 20.71 12.94 -17.97
C SER A 131 20.94 12.71 -19.48
N THR A 132 20.84 11.46 -19.90
CA THR A 132 21.12 10.97 -21.26
C THR A 132 20.25 9.74 -21.55
N GLY A 133 20.02 9.44 -22.83
CA GLY A 133 19.31 8.23 -23.25
C GLY A 133 17.77 8.33 -23.23
N ILE A 134 17.12 7.18 -23.07
CA ILE A 134 15.66 7.03 -23.17
C ILE A 134 14.99 7.60 -21.91
N LYS A 135 13.96 8.43 -22.11
CA LYS A 135 13.18 8.96 -20.99
C LYS A 135 12.45 7.83 -20.26
N PRO A 136 12.50 7.80 -18.91
CA PRO A 136 11.74 6.85 -18.12
C PRO A 136 10.25 6.87 -18.44
N VAL A 137 9.66 5.68 -18.58
CA VAL A 137 8.23 5.54 -18.88
C VAL A 137 7.51 5.01 -17.65
N LEU A 138 6.42 5.66 -17.26
CA LEU A 138 5.57 5.21 -16.16
C LEU A 138 4.82 3.93 -16.56
N ILE A 139 4.97 2.89 -15.75
CA ILE A 139 4.18 1.66 -15.81
C ILE A 139 3.02 1.81 -14.83
N ASN A 140 1.80 1.69 -15.34
CA ASN A 140 0.60 1.84 -14.52
C ASN A 140 0.52 0.74 -13.46
N SER A 141 0.49 1.16 -12.18
CA SER A 141 0.22 0.30 -11.03
C SER A 141 -0.48 1.10 -9.93
N ARG A 142 -1.32 0.42 -9.14
CA ARG A 142 -2.06 0.99 -8.00
C ARG A 142 -1.24 0.98 -6.71
N THR A 143 -0.40 -0.03 -6.55
CA THR A 143 0.38 -0.29 -5.33
C THR A 143 1.70 0.47 -5.34
N ALA A 144 2.26 0.74 -6.51
CA ALA A 144 3.53 1.44 -6.68
C ALA A 144 3.48 2.40 -7.87
N GLN A 145 4.40 3.37 -7.88
CA GLN A 145 4.79 4.06 -9.11
C GLN A 145 6.02 3.35 -9.65
N ASN A 146 5.88 2.76 -10.82
CA ASN A 146 6.93 1.97 -11.45
C ASN A 146 7.42 2.70 -12.69
N TYR A 147 8.71 2.91 -12.83
CA TYR A 147 9.30 3.53 -14.02
C TYR A 147 10.22 2.55 -14.72
N ALA A 148 9.97 2.31 -16.01
CA ALA A 148 10.87 1.56 -16.87
C ALA A 148 12.11 2.42 -17.15
N LEU A 149 13.28 1.91 -16.80
CA LEU A 149 14.59 2.51 -17.07
C LEU A 149 15.36 1.58 -18.01
N SER A 150 16.19 2.16 -18.87
CA SER A 150 17.08 1.42 -19.76
C SER A 150 18.43 2.10 -19.81
N ILE A 151 19.50 1.30 -19.77
CA ILE A 151 20.88 1.78 -19.82
C ILE A 151 21.61 1.04 -20.92
N GLU A 152 22.18 1.80 -21.84
CA GLU A 152 23.00 1.28 -22.93
C GLU A 152 24.33 0.68 -22.42
N PRO A 153 24.95 -0.23 -23.19
CA PRO A 153 26.26 -0.80 -22.86
C PRO A 153 27.34 0.25 -22.56
N GLY A 154 28.12 0.05 -21.50
CA GLY A 154 29.27 0.92 -21.18
C GLY A 154 28.91 2.37 -20.79
N ARG A 155 27.64 2.68 -20.51
CA ARG A 155 27.17 4.04 -20.22
C ARG A 155 26.94 4.26 -18.73
N THR A 156 27.19 5.49 -18.30
CA THR A 156 26.78 6.01 -16.99
C THR A 156 25.65 7.01 -17.20
N VAL A 157 24.52 6.80 -16.52
CA VAL A 157 23.30 7.61 -16.65
C VAL A 157 22.84 8.03 -15.26
N SER A 158 22.61 9.33 -15.09
CA SER A 158 22.06 9.88 -13.86
C SER A 158 20.57 10.13 -14.01
N PHE A 159 19.79 9.67 -13.04
CA PHE A 159 18.35 9.81 -12.99
C PHE A 159 17.97 10.77 -11.87
N ALA A 160 17.09 11.72 -12.18
CA ALA A 160 16.57 12.69 -11.23
C ALA A 160 15.06 12.51 -11.09
N ILE A 161 14.61 12.28 -9.86
CA ILE A 161 13.22 12.06 -9.49
C ILE A 161 12.73 13.34 -8.80
N GLU A 162 11.72 13.99 -9.36
CA GLU A 162 11.04 15.10 -8.69
C GLU A 162 10.10 14.56 -7.61
N LEU A 163 10.36 14.93 -6.37
CA LEU A 163 9.62 14.48 -5.20
C LEU A 163 8.51 15.46 -4.82
N SER A 164 7.38 14.91 -4.43
CA SER A 164 6.33 15.59 -3.67
C SER A 164 6.86 16.00 -2.28
N PRO A 165 6.21 16.95 -1.57
CA PRO A 165 6.60 17.33 -0.21
C PRO A 165 6.60 16.17 0.80
N LEU A 166 6.02 15.04 0.45
CA LEU A 166 6.03 13.82 1.22
C LEU A 166 7.39 13.11 1.14
N GLU A 167 7.96 12.73 2.29
CA GLU A 167 9.24 12.02 2.33
C GLU A 167 9.20 10.70 1.55
N LEU A 168 10.27 10.41 0.80
CA LEU A 168 10.46 9.13 0.14
C LEU A 168 10.91 8.11 1.19
N GLN A 169 10.10 7.08 1.43
CA GLN A 169 10.42 6.07 2.45
C GLN A 169 11.13 4.84 1.87
N GLN A 170 10.89 4.54 0.61
CA GLN A 170 11.40 3.35 -0.05
C GLN A 170 11.52 3.62 -1.55
N ALA A 171 12.64 3.19 -2.14
CA ALA A 171 12.88 3.19 -3.57
C ALA A 171 13.70 1.94 -3.90
N LEU A 172 13.11 1.05 -4.71
CA LEU A 172 13.73 -0.20 -5.12
C LEU A 172 14.05 -0.14 -6.60
N LEU A 173 15.25 -0.54 -6.97
CA LEU A 173 15.63 -0.75 -8.35
C LEU A 173 15.65 -2.26 -8.61
N TRP A 174 14.76 -2.72 -9.49
CA TRP A 174 14.66 -4.11 -9.88
C TRP A 174 15.28 -4.33 -11.25
N HIS A 175 15.90 -5.49 -11.46
CA HIS A 175 16.08 -6.01 -12.81
C HIS A 175 14.69 -6.24 -13.43
N ARG A 176 14.51 -5.89 -14.71
CA ARG A 176 13.20 -5.98 -15.36
C ARG A 176 12.65 -7.41 -15.36
N ASP A 177 13.49 -8.39 -15.68
CA ASP A 177 13.07 -9.79 -15.74
C ASP A 177 12.62 -10.31 -14.36
N ALA A 178 13.37 -9.96 -13.31
CA ALA A 178 13.01 -10.31 -11.94
C ALA A 178 11.72 -9.62 -11.48
N TYR A 179 11.53 -8.35 -11.85
CA TYR A 179 10.30 -7.62 -11.58
C TYR A 179 9.09 -8.26 -12.26
N GLU A 180 9.21 -8.66 -13.53
CA GLU A 180 8.11 -9.29 -14.28
C GLU A 180 7.71 -10.64 -13.66
N VAL A 181 8.69 -11.45 -13.22
CA VAL A 181 8.44 -12.69 -12.48
C VAL A 181 7.73 -12.42 -11.15
N GLN A 182 8.24 -11.49 -10.35
CA GLN A 182 7.65 -11.13 -9.05
C GLN A 182 6.22 -10.60 -9.22
N ALA A 183 6.01 -9.69 -10.16
CA ALA A 183 4.70 -9.11 -10.44
C ALA A 183 3.72 -10.18 -10.92
N GLY A 184 4.16 -11.11 -11.77
CA GLY A 184 3.36 -12.24 -12.21
C GLY A 184 2.94 -13.16 -11.06
N GLN A 185 3.88 -13.52 -10.17
CA GLN A 185 3.59 -14.34 -8.99
C GLN A 185 2.60 -13.65 -8.04
N GLN A 186 2.77 -12.34 -7.79
CA GLN A 186 1.86 -11.57 -6.95
C GLN A 186 0.46 -11.51 -7.55
N ALA A 187 0.35 -11.26 -8.86
CA ALA A 187 -0.94 -11.23 -9.56
C ALA A 187 -1.64 -12.60 -9.51
N PHE A 188 -0.89 -13.69 -9.68
CA PHE A 188 -1.42 -15.05 -9.55
C PHE A 188 -1.94 -15.32 -8.14
N PHE A 189 -1.15 -15.01 -7.10
CA PHE A 189 -1.57 -15.20 -5.71
C PHE A 189 -2.84 -14.40 -5.38
N ASN A 190 -2.86 -13.12 -5.76
CA ASN A 190 -4.02 -12.25 -5.57
C ASN A 190 -5.26 -12.80 -6.29
N GLY A 191 -5.10 -13.32 -7.52
CA GLY A 191 -6.17 -13.96 -8.28
C GLY A 191 -6.70 -15.24 -7.60
N VAL A 192 -5.82 -16.09 -7.07
CA VAL A 192 -6.20 -17.30 -6.33
C VAL A 192 -6.95 -16.95 -5.04
N VAL A 193 -6.45 -15.99 -4.25
CA VAL A 193 -7.11 -15.53 -3.02
C VAL A 193 -8.50 -14.97 -3.32
N LEU A 194 -8.62 -14.14 -4.37
CA LEU A 194 -9.90 -13.60 -4.81
C LEU A 194 -10.86 -14.71 -5.26
N GLY A 195 -10.37 -15.72 -5.99
CA GLY A 195 -11.17 -16.88 -6.41
C GLY A 195 -11.70 -17.68 -5.22
N ILE A 196 -10.87 -17.96 -4.22
CA ILE A 196 -11.28 -18.64 -2.98
C ILE A 196 -12.32 -17.81 -2.23
N ALA A 197 -12.11 -16.50 -2.08
CA ALA A 197 -13.04 -15.61 -1.41
C ALA A 197 -14.41 -15.58 -2.13
N PHE A 198 -14.40 -15.56 -3.47
CA PHE A 198 -15.62 -15.60 -4.28
C PHE A 198 -16.39 -16.93 -4.11
N LEU A 199 -15.70 -18.06 -4.20
CA LEU A 199 -16.31 -19.38 -4.00
C LEU A 199 -16.92 -19.51 -2.59
N LEU A 200 -16.22 -19.01 -1.56
CA LEU A 200 -16.75 -18.98 -0.19
C LEU A 200 -17.98 -18.07 -0.07
N GLY A 201 -17.96 -16.88 -0.67
CA GLY A 201 -19.09 -15.96 -0.67
C GLY A 201 -20.35 -16.59 -1.29
N VAL A 202 -20.20 -17.25 -2.45
CA VAL A 202 -21.30 -17.96 -3.12
C VAL A 202 -21.77 -19.16 -2.29
N ALA A 203 -20.84 -19.95 -1.75
CA ALA A 203 -21.18 -21.11 -0.91
C ALA A 203 -21.99 -20.69 0.33
N ILE A 204 -21.53 -19.67 1.07
CA ILE A 204 -22.23 -19.15 2.26
C ILE A 204 -23.63 -18.64 1.88
N LEU A 205 -23.76 -17.92 0.77
CA LEU A 205 -25.05 -17.45 0.28
C LEU A 205 -25.98 -18.62 -0.11
N SER A 206 -25.45 -19.67 -0.74
CA SER A 206 -26.23 -20.86 -1.12
C SER A 206 -26.77 -21.63 0.09
N LEU A 207 -26.02 -21.66 1.22
CA LEU A 207 -26.46 -22.31 2.45
C LEU A 207 -27.69 -21.65 3.06
N PHE A 208 -27.89 -20.35 2.81
CA PHE A 208 -29.12 -19.66 3.21
C PHE A 208 -30.37 -20.28 2.55
N ALA A 209 -30.26 -20.72 1.29
CA ALA A 209 -31.37 -21.36 0.59
C ALA A 209 -31.77 -22.71 1.22
N VAL A 210 -30.79 -23.44 1.79
CA VAL A 210 -31.01 -24.72 2.47
C VAL A 210 -31.51 -24.52 3.89
N ARG A 211 -30.91 -23.58 4.63
CA ARG A 211 -31.20 -23.32 6.03
C ARG A 211 -31.39 -21.82 6.22
N GLN A 212 -32.65 -21.42 6.44
CA GLN A 212 -33.11 -20.04 6.61
C GLN A 212 -32.69 -19.44 7.98
N MET A 213 -31.39 -19.49 8.29
CA MET A 213 -30.81 -18.86 9.48
C MET A 213 -30.17 -17.53 9.10
N ALA A 214 -30.42 -16.50 9.92
CA ALA A 214 -29.90 -15.14 9.72
C ALA A 214 -28.37 -15.05 9.67
N VAL A 215 -27.65 -16.06 10.17
CA VAL A 215 -26.18 -16.12 10.13
C VAL A 215 -25.62 -16.17 8.70
N PHE A 216 -26.29 -16.89 7.78
CA PHE A 216 -25.80 -17.06 6.41
C PHE A 216 -25.84 -15.76 5.59
N PRO A 217 -26.95 -15.00 5.52
CA PRO A 217 -26.96 -13.74 4.78
C PRO A 217 -26.06 -12.68 5.43
N ALA A 218 -25.90 -12.71 6.76
CA ALA A 218 -24.96 -11.83 7.46
C ALA A 218 -23.50 -12.12 7.09
N ALA A 219 -23.09 -13.39 7.14
CA ALA A 219 -21.76 -13.83 6.76
C ALA A 219 -21.49 -13.63 5.26
N SER A 220 -22.52 -13.80 4.42
CA SER A 220 -22.45 -13.49 2.99
C SER A 220 -22.18 -12.01 2.76
N LEU A 221 -22.90 -11.10 3.42
CA LEU A 221 -22.66 -9.66 3.32
C LEU A 221 -21.21 -9.30 3.68
N PHE A 222 -20.67 -9.91 4.73
CA PHE A 222 -19.25 -9.76 5.09
C PHE A 222 -18.32 -10.27 3.98
N ALA A 223 -18.56 -11.48 3.45
CA ALA A 223 -17.74 -12.08 2.40
C ALA A 223 -17.76 -11.24 1.11
N TRP A 224 -18.92 -10.75 0.66
CA TRP A 224 -19.04 -9.88 -0.51
C TRP A 224 -18.35 -8.53 -0.31
N SER A 225 -18.40 -7.98 0.90
CA SER A 225 -17.66 -6.76 1.24
C SER A 225 -16.15 -7.02 1.19
N LEU A 226 -15.68 -8.17 1.71
CA LEU A 226 -14.27 -8.58 1.63
C LEU A 226 -13.79 -8.76 0.18
N ILE A 227 -14.60 -9.39 -0.69
CA ILE A 227 -14.30 -9.51 -2.12
C ILE A 227 -14.14 -8.12 -2.76
N GLY A 228 -15.07 -7.20 -2.48
CA GLY A 228 -14.97 -5.81 -2.93
C GLY A 228 -13.68 -5.13 -2.46
N PHE A 229 -13.26 -5.41 -1.22
CA PHE A 229 -12.03 -4.86 -0.65
C PHE A 229 -10.79 -5.39 -1.37
N LEU A 230 -10.74 -6.70 -1.64
CA LEU A 230 -9.65 -7.33 -2.39
C LEU A 230 -9.57 -6.82 -3.83
N LEU A 231 -10.71 -6.72 -4.53
CA LEU A 231 -10.80 -6.16 -5.89
C LEU A 231 -10.23 -4.73 -5.96
N LEU A 232 -10.56 -3.91 -4.97
CA LEU A 232 -10.01 -2.57 -4.86
C LEU A 232 -8.50 -2.64 -4.57
N ASN A 233 -8.07 -3.38 -3.57
CA ASN A 233 -6.67 -3.40 -3.15
C ASN A 233 -5.72 -3.79 -4.29
N ASP A 234 -6.10 -4.81 -5.05
CA ASP A 234 -5.26 -5.39 -6.09
C ASP A 234 -5.42 -4.71 -7.46
N GLY A 235 -6.38 -3.77 -7.59
CA GLY A 235 -6.61 -3.01 -8.81
C GLY A 235 -7.41 -3.75 -9.89
N PHE A 236 -7.99 -4.91 -9.56
CA PHE A 236 -8.86 -5.68 -10.46
C PHE A 236 -10.17 -4.95 -10.79
N LEU A 237 -10.57 -3.95 -10.00
CA LEU A 237 -11.77 -3.16 -10.29
C LEU A 237 -11.69 -2.47 -11.67
N SER A 238 -10.53 -1.92 -12.04
CA SER A 238 -10.30 -1.29 -13.36
C SER A 238 -10.57 -2.22 -14.53
N LEU A 239 -10.41 -3.53 -14.34
CA LEU A 239 -10.69 -4.57 -15.34
C LEU A 239 -12.20 -4.66 -15.66
N VAL A 240 -13.05 -4.31 -14.71
CA VAL A 240 -14.52 -4.40 -14.82
C VAL A 240 -15.16 -3.04 -15.12
N THR A 241 -14.66 -1.94 -14.54
CA THR A 241 -15.33 -0.62 -14.61
C THR A 241 -14.66 0.41 -15.51
N SER A 242 -13.39 0.21 -15.90
CA SER A 242 -12.44 1.21 -16.45
C SER A 242 -11.62 1.99 -15.41
N GLN A 243 -10.43 2.41 -15.83
CA GLN A 243 -9.47 3.18 -15.03
C GLN A 243 -9.98 4.58 -14.66
N ALA A 244 -10.82 5.20 -15.49
CA ALA A 244 -11.37 6.53 -15.23
C ALA A 244 -12.37 6.52 -14.07
N VAL A 245 -13.27 5.53 -14.05
CA VAL A 245 -14.23 5.34 -12.96
C VAL A 245 -13.50 5.08 -11.65
N GLU A 246 -12.48 4.24 -11.68
CA GLU A 246 -11.71 3.91 -10.48
C GLU A 246 -10.89 5.10 -9.97
N MET A 247 -10.38 5.96 -10.85
CA MET A 247 -9.65 7.17 -10.43
C MET A 247 -10.55 8.17 -9.71
N VAL A 248 -11.79 8.35 -10.17
CA VAL A 248 -12.75 9.31 -9.59
C VAL A 248 -13.45 8.73 -8.36
N TRP A 249 -13.98 7.51 -8.46
CA TRP A 249 -14.84 6.91 -7.45
C TRP A 249 -14.12 5.92 -6.53
N GLY A 250 -12.87 5.56 -6.83
CA GLY A 250 -12.10 4.58 -6.05
C GLY A 250 -12.05 4.85 -4.55
N PRO A 251 -11.78 6.09 -4.09
CA PRO A 251 -11.80 6.42 -2.67
C PRO A 251 -13.18 6.21 -2.04
N THR A 252 -14.26 6.65 -2.71
CA THR A 252 -15.64 6.51 -2.23
C THR A 252 -16.06 5.06 -2.14
N ILE A 253 -15.82 4.26 -3.20
CA ILE A 253 -16.15 2.83 -3.22
C ILE A 253 -15.38 2.11 -2.10
N ARG A 254 -14.11 2.47 -1.87
CA ARG A 254 -13.33 1.91 -0.76
C ARG A 254 -13.95 2.23 0.60
N GLY A 255 -14.33 3.49 0.85
CA GLY A 255 -14.99 3.88 2.10
C GLY A 255 -16.27 3.08 2.34
N VAL A 256 -17.11 2.94 1.31
CA VAL A 256 -18.35 2.15 1.37
C VAL A 256 -18.07 0.69 1.68
N VAL A 257 -17.13 0.08 0.96
CA VAL A 257 -16.76 -1.34 1.11
C VAL A 257 -16.20 -1.62 2.51
N GLU A 258 -15.26 -0.81 3.00
CA GLU A 258 -14.70 -0.97 4.34
C GLU A 258 -15.77 -0.78 5.44
N ALA A 259 -16.70 0.15 5.24
CA ALA A 259 -17.85 0.33 6.14
C ALA A 259 -18.81 -0.87 6.11
N MET A 260 -19.06 -1.46 4.94
CA MET A 260 -19.85 -2.69 4.82
C MET A 260 -19.17 -3.92 5.41
N MET A 261 -17.83 -3.97 5.46
CA MET A 261 -17.11 -5.00 6.23
C MET A 261 -17.40 -4.90 7.73
N LEU A 262 -17.44 -3.69 8.30
CA LEU A 262 -17.85 -3.46 9.69
C LEU A 262 -19.31 -3.91 9.93
N VAL A 263 -20.22 -3.56 9.02
CA VAL A 263 -21.61 -4.02 9.08
C VAL A 263 -21.70 -5.54 9.05
N GLY A 264 -21.06 -6.17 8.06
CA GLY A 264 -21.08 -7.61 7.89
C GLY A 264 -20.53 -8.35 9.08
N LEU A 265 -19.37 -7.94 9.61
CA LEU A 265 -18.79 -8.54 10.82
C LEU A 265 -19.74 -8.39 12.02
N SER A 266 -20.31 -7.20 12.21
CA SER A 266 -21.16 -6.91 13.37
C SER A 266 -22.46 -7.71 13.35
N VAL A 267 -23.13 -7.77 12.18
CA VAL A 267 -24.35 -8.56 12.02
C VAL A 267 -24.06 -10.06 12.09
N THR A 268 -22.90 -10.50 11.58
CA THR A 268 -22.47 -11.90 11.70
C THR A 268 -22.26 -12.28 13.16
N ALA A 269 -21.60 -11.43 13.96
CA ALA A 269 -21.41 -11.66 15.39
C ALA A 269 -22.76 -11.73 16.15
N LEU A 270 -23.70 -10.82 15.85
CA LEU A 270 -25.05 -10.82 16.41
C LEU A 270 -25.79 -12.15 16.14
N ALA A 271 -25.74 -12.62 14.89
CA ALA A 271 -26.45 -13.81 14.46
C ALA A 271 -25.78 -15.12 14.91
N PHE A 272 -24.46 -15.21 14.79
CA PHE A 272 -23.70 -16.43 15.08
C PHE A 272 -23.66 -16.73 16.58
N LEU A 273 -23.33 -15.72 17.41
CA LEU A 273 -23.24 -15.88 18.86
C LEU A 273 -24.60 -15.78 19.56
N GLN A 274 -25.68 -15.52 18.80
CA GLN A 274 -27.02 -15.26 19.31
C GLN A 274 -27.00 -14.21 20.45
N LEU A 275 -26.23 -13.14 20.27
CA LEU A 275 -25.97 -12.12 21.30
C LEU A 275 -27.25 -11.54 21.93
N PRO A 276 -28.35 -11.25 21.19
CA PRO A 276 -29.56 -10.74 21.81
C PRO A 276 -30.11 -11.63 22.93
N LYS A 277 -29.85 -12.95 22.84
CA LYS A 277 -30.25 -13.93 23.84
C LYS A 277 -29.17 -14.15 24.91
N ASN A 278 -27.93 -14.35 24.47
CA ASN A 278 -26.85 -14.83 25.35
C ASN A 278 -26.10 -13.70 26.06
N ALA A 279 -26.01 -12.51 25.45
CA ALA A 279 -25.28 -11.36 25.97
C ALA A 279 -25.92 -10.04 25.47
N PRO A 280 -27.08 -9.63 26.04
CA PRO A 280 -27.86 -8.52 25.50
C PRO A 280 -27.11 -7.18 25.51
N MET A 281 -26.23 -6.95 26.49
CA MET A 281 -25.37 -5.76 26.52
C MET A 281 -24.38 -5.74 25.33
N ALA A 282 -23.77 -6.88 25.02
CA ALA A 282 -22.91 -6.99 23.84
C ALA A 282 -23.73 -6.81 22.55
N ALA A 283 -24.96 -7.33 22.50
CA ALA A 283 -25.84 -7.14 21.35
C ALA A 283 -26.09 -5.66 21.04
N ILE A 284 -26.31 -4.82 22.05
CA ILE A 284 -26.47 -3.37 21.87
C ILE A 284 -25.23 -2.76 21.22
N ILE A 285 -24.02 -3.13 21.69
CA ILE A 285 -22.76 -2.63 21.13
C ILE A 285 -22.63 -3.00 19.65
N PHE A 286 -22.96 -4.23 19.27
CA PHE A 286 -22.89 -4.66 17.87
C PHE A 286 -23.98 -4.03 17.00
N TRP A 287 -25.18 -3.78 17.54
CA TRP A 287 -26.19 -3.00 16.81
C TRP A 287 -25.75 -1.56 16.56
N ILE A 288 -25.12 -0.93 17.55
CA ILE A 288 -24.50 0.39 17.38
C ILE A 288 -23.41 0.31 16.30
N ALA A 289 -22.53 -0.69 16.35
CA ALA A 289 -21.47 -0.87 15.35
C ALA A 289 -22.04 -1.06 13.93
N THR A 290 -23.12 -1.82 13.78
CA THR A 290 -23.86 -1.96 12.51
C THR A 290 -24.42 -0.62 12.04
N ALA A 291 -25.12 0.12 12.91
CA ALA A 291 -25.68 1.43 12.57
C ALA A 291 -24.57 2.43 12.19
N THR A 292 -23.46 2.44 12.93
CA THR A 292 -22.27 3.24 12.60
C THR A 292 -21.70 2.85 11.24
N GLY A 293 -21.54 1.56 10.94
CA GLY A 293 -21.07 1.10 9.63
C GLY A 293 -21.96 1.55 8.48
N ILE A 294 -23.29 1.47 8.63
CA ILE A 294 -24.23 1.99 7.63
C ILE A 294 -24.08 3.52 7.48
N GLY A 295 -23.96 4.25 8.59
CA GLY A 295 -23.72 5.69 8.59
C GLY A 295 -22.42 6.07 7.89
N LEU A 296 -21.33 5.32 8.11
CA LEU A 296 -20.03 5.55 7.47
C LEU A 296 -20.06 5.27 5.97
N ALA A 297 -20.84 4.28 5.52
CA ALA A 297 -21.04 4.04 4.09
C ALA A 297 -21.72 5.25 3.41
N GLY A 298 -22.72 5.86 4.04
CA GLY A 298 -23.31 7.12 3.58
C GLY A 298 -22.32 8.30 3.64
N PHE A 299 -21.55 8.40 4.73
CA PHE A 299 -20.56 9.46 4.93
C PHE A 299 -19.39 9.39 3.92
N SER A 300 -19.14 8.22 3.33
CA SER A 300 -18.09 8.01 2.32
C SER A 300 -18.28 8.84 1.05
N PHE A 301 -19.49 9.35 0.78
CA PHE A 301 -19.75 10.25 -0.34
C PHE A 301 -19.31 11.69 -0.07
N ILE A 302 -19.11 12.07 1.20
CA ILE A 302 -18.69 13.41 1.61
C ILE A 302 -17.18 13.42 1.86
N ASP A 303 -16.72 12.55 2.76
CA ASP A 303 -15.29 12.38 3.07
C ASP A 303 -14.92 10.89 3.10
N PRO A 304 -14.46 10.34 1.96
CA PRO A 304 -14.07 8.93 1.87
C PRO A 304 -12.91 8.56 2.78
N LEU A 305 -12.00 9.52 3.06
CA LEU A 305 -10.77 9.25 3.81
C LEU A 305 -11.09 9.07 5.30
N MET A 306 -11.89 9.98 5.85
CA MET A 306 -12.35 9.88 7.24
C MET A 306 -13.27 8.67 7.42
N ALA A 307 -14.17 8.40 6.47
CA ALA A 307 -15.06 7.25 6.53
C ALA A 307 -14.29 5.93 6.57
N SER A 308 -13.30 5.76 5.69
CA SER A 308 -12.41 4.59 5.66
C SER A 308 -11.60 4.45 6.96
N GLY A 309 -11.04 5.55 7.49
CA GLY A 309 -10.32 5.53 8.76
C GLY A 309 -11.17 5.05 9.93
N LEU A 310 -12.37 5.63 10.10
CA LEU A 310 -13.30 5.25 11.15
C LEU A 310 -13.82 3.81 10.98
N ALA A 311 -14.08 3.38 9.75
CA ALA A 311 -14.54 2.02 9.46
C ALA A 311 -13.50 0.98 9.89
N ARG A 312 -12.20 1.21 9.66
CA ARG A 312 -11.12 0.30 10.09
C ARG A 312 -11.00 0.21 11.60
N ILE A 313 -11.07 1.34 12.30
CA ILE A 313 -11.02 1.37 13.76
C ILE A 313 -12.23 0.62 14.32
N GLY A 314 -13.43 0.93 13.81
CA GLY A 314 -14.67 0.25 14.18
C GLY A 314 -14.59 -1.26 13.92
N PHE A 315 -14.05 -1.66 12.77
CA PHE A 315 -13.87 -3.07 12.39
C PHE A 315 -12.92 -3.80 13.35
N ALA A 316 -11.77 -3.20 13.66
CA ALA A 316 -10.81 -3.78 14.59
C ALA A 316 -11.40 -3.93 15.99
N ILE A 317 -12.10 -2.90 16.49
CA ILE A 317 -12.79 -2.95 17.79
C ILE A 317 -13.87 -4.02 17.78
N ALA A 318 -14.72 -4.07 16.75
CA ALA A 318 -15.78 -5.06 16.62
C ALA A 318 -15.22 -6.49 16.57
N ALA A 319 -14.09 -6.71 15.87
CA ALA A 319 -13.44 -8.00 15.79
C ALA A 319 -12.89 -8.48 17.15
N VAL A 320 -12.21 -7.59 17.88
CA VAL A 320 -11.69 -7.89 19.22
C VAL A 320 -12.84 -8.18 20.19
N LEU A 321 -13.89 -7.35 20.17
CA LEU A 321 -15.07 -7.55 21.00
C LEU A 321 -15.78 -8.86 20.65
N ALA A 322 -15.88 -9.21 19.37
CA ALA A 322 -16.54 -10.44 18.92
C ALA A 322 -15.78 -11.68 19.38
N LEU A 323 -14.44 -11.64 19.30
CA LEU A 323 -13.60 -12.70 19.82
C LEU A 323 -13.72 -12.82 21.35
N PHE A 324 -13.70 -11.69 22.06
CA PHE A 324 -13.83 -11.67 23.51
C PHE A 324 -15.18 -12.22 23.97
N THR A 325 -16.28 -11.81 23.32
CA THR A 325 -17.62 -12.32 23.64
C THR A 325 -17.75 -13.79 23.28
N ALA A 326 -17.17 -14.24 22.17
CA ALA A 326 -17.15 -15.66 21.78
C ALA A 326 -16.39 -16.54 22.79
N LEU A 327 -15.33 -16.03 23.43
CA LEU A 327 -14.57 -16.77 24.45
C LEU A 327 -15.25 -16.81 25.81
N MET A 328 -16.16 -15.88 26.09
CA MET A 328 -16.89 -15.79 27.37
C MET A 328 -18.20 -16.58 27.38
N LEU A 329 -18.71 -16.95 26.20
CA LEU A 329 -19.92 -17.74 25.98
C LEU A 329 -19.59 -19.23 25.91
#